data_AF-A0A7X7VR67-F1
#
_entry.id   AF-A0A7X7VR67-F1
#
_cell.length_a   1.000
_cell.length_b   1.000
_cell.length_c   1.000
_cell.angle_alpha   90.00
_cell.angle_beta   90.00
_cell.angle_gamma   90.00
#
_symmetry.space_group_name_H-M   'P 1'
#
loop_
_entity.id
_entity.type
_entity.pdbx_description
1 polymer ?
#
loop_
_entity_poly.entity_id
_entity_poly.type
_entity_poly.pdbx_seq_one_letter_code
_entity_poly.pdbx_strand_id
1 'polypeptide(L)'
;MGQQDKFENSVEQKQNDRDYADCFQIIAEAGQAKSDYIAATHAGIAGNFEKAKELIRSGNEAFDKSHMIHLKLLQLFASGENCQPPSVLLVHAEDQMSSAEVLRAVADDFILYCARDIEKNSEATS
;
A
#
# COMPACT_ATOMS: atom_id res chain seq x y z
N MET A 1 9.38 25.15 -36.73
CA MET A 1 9.39 24.16 -35.64
C MET A 1 10.22 24.71 -34.49
N GLY A 2 9.75 25.81 -33.89
CA GLY A 2 10.57 26.70 -33.07
C GLY A 2 9.85 27.11 -31.79
N GLN A 3 10.51 26.88 -30.66
CA GLN A 3 10.13 27.29 -29.30
C GLN A 3 8.88 26.63 -28.68
N GLN A 4 7.74 26.51 -29.37
CA GLN A 4 6.53 25.85 -28.83
C GLN A 4 6.73 24.34 -28.59
N ASP A 5 7.24 23.59 -29.58
CA ASP A 5 7.55 22.15 -29.45
C ASP A 5 8.55 21.85 -28.31
N LYS A 6 9.47 22.79 -28.01
CA LYS A 6 10.46 22.61 -26.93
C LYS A 6 9.84 22.82 -25.55
N PHE A 7 8.84 23.70 -25.46
CA PHE A 7 8.15 23.97 -24.20
C PHE A 7 7.22 22.81 -23.82
N GLU A 8 6.40 22.33 -24.77
CA GLU A 8 5.50 21.18 -24.57
C GLU A 8 6.28 19.92 -24.15
N ASN A 9 7.36 19.58 -24.86
CA ASN A 9 8.23 18.45 -24.47
C ASN A 9 8.83 18.60 -23.06
N SER A 10 9.12 19.83 -22.61
CA SER A 10 9.72 20.05 -21.30
C SER A 10 8.69 19.97 -20.16
N VAL A 11 7.42 20.27 -20.45
CA VAL A 11 6.30 20.09 -19.50
C VAL A 11 5.95 18.61 -19.37
N GLU A 12 5.85 17.90 -20.50
CA GLU A 12 5.53 16.47 -20.55
C GLU A 12 6.60 15.62 -19.85
N GLN A 13 7.89 15.95 -20.04
CA GLN A 13 8.99 15.29 -19.33
C GLN A 13 8.93 15.49 -17.81
N LYS A 14 8.63 16.71 -17.34
CA LYS A 14 8.51 17.01 -15.90
C LYS A 14 7.32 16.30 -15.26
N GLN A 15 6.24 16.13 -16.01
CA GLN A 15 5.08 15.38 -15.54
C GLN A 15 5.43 13.88 -15.41
N ASN A 16 6.07 13.29 -16.42
CA ASN A 16 6.53 11.91 -16.37
C ASN A 16 7.45 11.64 -15.16
N ASP A 17 8.43 12.52 -14.91
CA ASP A 17 9.35 12.39 -13.78
C ASP A 17 8.62 12.43 -12.43
N ARG A 18 7.54 13.23 -12.32
CA ARG A 18 6.68 13.28 -11.13
C ARG A 18 5.88 11.98 -10.96
N ASP A 19 5.28 11.48 -12.04
CA ASP A 19 4.50 10.24 -11.99
C ASP A 19 5.36 9.04 -11.56
N TYR A 20 6.62 8.98 -12.04
CA TYR A 20 7.58 7.96 -11.59
C TYR A 20 7.91 8.09 -10.10
N ALA A 21 8.11 9.31 -9.59
CA ALA A 21 8.36 9.53 -8.18
C ALA A 21 7.17 9.11 -7.30
N ASP A 22 5.95 9.42 -7.72
CA ASP A 22 4.71 9.02 -7.04
C ASP A 22 4.57 7.48 -7.02
N CYS A 23 4.86 6.80 -8.13
CA CYS A 23 4.88 5.35 -8.19
C CYS A 23 5.91 4.73 -7.21
N PHE A 24 7.14 5.26 -7.16
CA PHE A 24 8.15 4.77 -6.21
C PHE A 24 7.72 4.96 -4.75
N GLN A 25 7.08 6.08 -4.44
CA GLN A 25 6.57 6.33 -3.10
C GLN A 25 5.42 5.37 -2.76
N ILE A 26 4.50 5.11 -3.70
CA ILE A 26 3.46 4.07 -3.53
C ILE A 26 4.09 2.72 -3.24
N ILE A 27 5.06 2.29 -4.06
CA ILE A 27 5.74 0.99 -3.91
C ILE A 27 6.41 0.88 -2.53
N ALA A 28 7.09 1.94 -2.08
CA ALA A 28 7.77 1.95 -0.78
C ALA A 28 6.77 1.84 0.39
N GLU A 29 5.73 2.67 0.40
CA GLU A 29 4.74 2.72 1.49
C GLU A 29 3.86 1.47 1.51
N ALA A 30 3.40 0.99 0.34
CA ALA A 30 2.68 -0.28 0.25
C ALA A 30 3.57 -1.48 0.62
N GLY A 31 4.86 -1.43 0.28
CA GLY A 31 5.86 -2.40 0.71
C GLY A 31 5.98 -2.47 2.23
N GLN A 32 6.12 -1.31 2.89
CA GLN A 32 6.16 -1.21 4.35
C GLN A 32 4.88 -1.73 5.00
N ALA A 33 3.71 -1.34 4.47
CA ALA A 33 2.42 -1.81 4.96
C ALA A 33 2.33 -3.34 4.98
N LYS A 34 2.73 -3.99 3.88
CA LYS A 34 2.78 -5.46 3.80
C LYS A 34 3.71 -6.08 4.83
N SER A 35 4.91 -5.53 4.98
CA SER A 35 5.87 -6.02 5.97
C SER A 35 5.28 -5.96 7.38
N ASP A 36 4.60 -4.87 7.72
CA ASP A 36 3.95 -4.69 9.01
C ASP A 36 2.79 -5.67 9.21
N TYR A 37 1.93 -5.87 8.21
CA TYR A 37 0.83 -6.84 8.29
C TYR A 37 1.34 -8.28 8.45
N ILE A 38 2.39 -8.67 7.73
CA ILE A 38 3.03 -9.99 7.90
C ILE A 38 3.66 -10.13 9.30
N ALA A 39 4.31 -9.07 9.80
CA ALA A 39 4.85 -9.11 11.15
C ALA A 39 3.73 -9.19 12.22
N ALA A 40 2.58 -8.56 11.97
CA ALA A 40 1.42 -8.61 12.85
C ALA A 40 0.85 -10.03 12.96
N THR A 41 0.75 -10.76 11.85
CA THR A 41 0.30 -12.17 11.89
C THR A 41 1.26 -13.03 12.70
N HIS A 42 2.57 -12.87 12.53
CA HIS A 42 3.57 -13.58 13.36
C HIS A 42 3.45 -13.24 14.85
N ALA A 43 3.21 -11.97 15.19
CA ALA A 43 2.96 -11.55 16.57
C ALA A 43 1.69 -12.18 17.14
N GLY A 44 0.62 -12.29 16.34
CA GLY A 44 -0.61 -12.99 16.69
C GLY A 44 -0.41 -14.48 16.98
N ILE A 45 0.38 -15.17 16.14
CA ILE A 45 0.75 -16.60 16.35
C ILE A 45 1.48 -16.78 17.69
N ALA A 46 2.35 -15.83 18.04
CA ALA A 46 3.09 -15.85 19.30
C ALA A 46 2.24 -15.45 20.53
N GLY A 47 0.95 -15.13 20.35
CA GLY A 47 0.06 -14.64 21.40
C GLY A 47 0.36 -13.20 21.86
N ASN A 48 1.24 -12.47 21.15
CA ASN A 48 1.56 -11.08 21.46
C ASN A 48 0.61 -10.12 20.74
N PHE A 49 -0.64 -10.07 21.19
CA PHE A 49 -1.71 -9.32 20.54
C PHE A 49 -1.54 -7.80 20.62
N GLU A 50 -0.89 -7.28 21.67
CA GLU A 50 -0.58 -5.85 21.74
C GLU A 50 0.43 -5.47 20.65
N LYS A 51 1.48 -6.29 20.44
CA LYS A 51 2.41 -6.05 19.33
C LYS A 51 1.74 -6.20 17.97
N ALA A 52 0.84 -7.17 17.81
CA ALA A 52 0.08 -7.34 16.58
C ALA A 52 -0.74 -6.08 16.25
N LYS A 53 -1.46 -5.50 17.23
CA LYS A 53 -2.22 -4.25 17.05
C LYS A 53 -1.33 -3.07 16.68
N GLU A 54 -0.17 -2.92 17.33
CA GLU A 54 0.79 -1.87 16.98
C GLU A 54 1.24 -1.97 15.52
N LEU A 55 1.53 -3.18 15.05
CA LEU A 55 1.98 -3.46 13.70
C LEU A 55 0.85 -3.24 12.68
N ILE A 56 -0.38 -3.67 12.97
CA ILE A 56 -1.55 -3.34 12.13
C ILE A 56 -1.71 -1.83 11.98
N ARG A 57 -1.59 -1.07 13.08
CA ARG A 57 -1.67 0.39 13.04
C ARG A 57 -0.56 1.01 12.19
N SER A 58 0.68 0.58 12.39
CA SER A 58 1.83 1.03 11.58
C SER A 58 1.62 0.75 10.09
N GLY A 59 1.15 -0.47 9.77
CA GLY A 59 0.84 -0.85 8.40
C GLY A 59 -0.28 -0.02 7.78
N ASN A 60 -1.33 0.30 8.54
CA ASN A 60 -2.41 1.18 8.10
C ASN A 60 -1.90 2.60 7.82
N GLU A 61 -1.04 3.15 8.68
CA GLU A 61 -0.45 4.47 8.47
C GLU A 61 0.40 4.53 7.19
N ALA A 62 1.15 3.47 6.87
CA ALA A 62 1.89 3.37 5.61
C ALA A 62 0.95 3.19 4.42
N PHE A 63 -0.06 2.33 4.53
CA PHE A 63 -1.05 2.11 3.47
C PHE A 63 -1.85 3.37 3.13
N ASP A 64 -2.25 4.16 4.14
CA ASP A 64 -2.99 5.40 3.93
C ASP A 64 -2.15 6.41 3.13
N LYS A 65 -0.82 6.45 3.34
CA LYS A 65 0.08 7.30 2.54
C LYS A 65 0.10 6.87 1.07
N SER A 66 0.24 5.57 0.79
CA SER A 66 0.20 5.08 -0.60
C SER A 66 -1.16 5.36 -1.24
N HIS A 67 -2.25 5.13 -0.49
CA HIS A 67 -3.61 5.37 -0.94
C HIS A 67 -3.87 6.85 -1.29
N MET A 68 -3.38 7.79 -0.49
CA MET A 68 -3.49 9.22 -0.79
C MET A 68 -2.76 9.62 -2.08
N ILE A 69 -1.62 9.01 -2.39
CA ILE A 69 -0.88 9.29 -3.63
C ILE A 69 -1.62 8.69 -4.83
N HIS A 70 -2.06 7.44 -4.70
CA HIS A 70 -2.87 6.77 -5.72
C HIS A 70 -4.15 7.54 -6.06
N LEU A 71 -4.88 8.06 -5.06
CA LEU A 71 -6.06 8.90 -5.30
C LEU A 71 -5.75 10.16 -6.11
N LYS A 72 -4.58 10.78 -5.90
CA LYS A 72 -4.16 11.95 -6.70
C LYS A 72 -3.89 11.54 -8.14
N LEU A 73 -3.22 10.42 -8.37
CA LEU A 73 -2.98 9.90 -9.71
C LEU A 73 -4.30 9.62 -10.43
N LEU A 74 -5.26 8.96 -9.76
CA LEU A 74 -6.61 8.73 -10.31
C LEU A 74 -7.33 10.03 -10.69
N GLN A 75 -7.23 11.08 -9.87
CA GLN A 75 -7.82 12.39 -10.16
C GLN A 75 -7.19 13.02 -11.41
N LEU A 76 -5.88 12.90 -11.59
CA LEU A 76 -5.16 13.38 -12.79
C LEU A 76 -5.55 12.59 -14.05
N PHE A 77 -5.74 11.27 -13.93
CA PHE A 77 -6.27 10.46 -15.02
C PHE A 77 -7.71 10.88 -15.39
N ALA A 78 -8.55 11.12 -14.39
CA ALA A 78 -9.94 11.53 -14.60
C ALA A 78 -10.09 12.95 -15.17
N SER A 79 -9.14 13.85 -14.91
CA SER A 79 -9.14 15.21 -15.48
C SER A 79 -8.72 15.25 -16.95
N GLY A 80 -8.15 14.16 -17.47
CA GLY A 80 -7.60 14.09 -18.82
C GLY A 80 -6.21 14.73 -18.95
N GLU A 81 -5.61 15.19 -17.85
CA GLU A 81 -4.25 15.75 -17.84
C GLU A 81 -3.16 14.68 -17.97
N ASN A 82 -3.52 13.40 -17.79
CA ASN A 82 -2.60 12.27 -17.94
C ASN A 82 -3.23 11.14 -18.76
N CYS A 83 -3.25 11.29 -20.09
CA CYS A 83 -3.91 10.33 -20.99
C CYS A 83 -2.98 9.23 -21.52
N GLN A 84 -1.76 9.10 -20.98
CA GLN A 84 -0.81 8.09 -21.43
C GLN A 84 -1.23 6.69 -20.94
N PRO A 85 -0.99 5.63 -21.72
CA PRO A 85 -1.21 4.27 -21.24
C PRO A 85 -0.41 4.04 -19.95
N PRO A 86 -0.98 3.29 -18.97
CA PRO A 86 -0.33 3.09 -17.69
C PRO A 86 1.04 2.46 -17.88
N SER A 87 2.06 3.08 -17.26
CA SER A 87 3.42 2.55 -17.31
C SER A 87 3.50 1.21 -16.57
N VAL A 88 4.46 0.36 -16.92
CA VAL A 88 4.72 -0.89 -16.18
C VAL A 88 4.99 -0.60 -14.70
N LEU A 89 5.59 0.55 -14.38
CA LEU A 89 5.83 0.95 -12.99
C LEU A 89 4.53 1.31 -12.26
N LEU A 90 3.59 1.98 -12.93
CA LEU A 90 2.27 2.26 -12.35
C LEU A 90 1.50 0.97 -12.10
N VAL A 91 1.46 0.05 -13.07
CA VAL A 91 0.85 -1.28 -12.88
C VAL A 91 1.51 -2.01 -11.69
N HIS A 92 2.84 -1.93 -11.56
CA HIS A 92 3.53 -2.50 -10.42
C HIS A 92 3.14 -1.84 -9.10
N ALA A 93 2.99 -0.51 -9.06
CA ALA A 93 2.55 0.22 -7.88
C ALA A 93 1.14 -0.21 -7.44
N GLU A 94 0.20 -0.35 -8.39
CA GLU A 94 -1.15 -0.88 -8.15
C GLU A 94 -1.12 -2.31 -7.58
N ASP A 95 -0.31 -3.19 -8.17
CA ASP A 95 -0.15 -4.57 -7.69
C ASP A 95 0.34 -4.61 -6.23
N GLN A 96 1.28 -3.74 -5.86
CA GLN A 96 1.79 -3.62 -4.50
C GLN A 96 0.69 -3.19 -3.53
N MET A 97 -0.12 -2.20 -3.91
CA MET A 97 -1.23 -1.70 -3.10
C MET A 97 -2.34 -2.74 -2.92
N SER A 98 -2.79 -3.33 -4.02
CA SER A 98 -3.81 -4.39 -3.99
C SER A 98 -3.39 -5.55 -3.09
N SER A 99 -2.13 -5.98 -3.21
CA SER A 99 -1.57 -7.01 -2.33
C SER A 99 -1.55 -6.60 -0.86
N ALA A 100 -1.26 -5.32 -0.56
CA ALA A 100 -1.26 -4.80 0.80
C ALA A 100 -2.66 -4.77 1.43
N GLU A 101 -3.67 -4.38 0.65
CA GLU A 101 -5.06 -4.38 1.11
C GLU A 101 -5.56 -5.79 1.46
N VAL A 102 -5.26 -6.77 0.60
CA VAL A 102 -5.60 -8.18 0.86
C VAL A 102 -4.88 -8.69 2.10
N LEU A 103 -3.58 -8.38 2.24
CA LEU A 103 -2.80 -8.79 3.41
C LEU A 103 -3.34 -8.19 4.72
N ARG A 104 -3.79 -6.93 4.70
CA ARG A 104 -4.44 -6.30 5.85
C ARG A 104 -5.67 -7.09 6.29
N ALA A 105 -6.60 -7.33 5.36
CA ALA A 105 -7.85 -8.02 5.66
C ALA A 105 -7.60 -9.43 6.22
N VAL A 106 -6.67 -10.17 5.60
CA VAL A 106 -6.28 -11.50 6.07
C VAL A 106 -5.59 -11.43 7.43
N ALA A 107 -4.74 -10.43 7.68
CA ALA A 107 -4.04 -10.29 8.94
C ALA A 107 -5.00 -10.04 10.11
N ASP A 108 -5.99 -9.16 9.93
CA ASP A 108 -7.01 -8.88 10.95
C ASP A 108 -7.81 -10.15 11.31
N ASP A 109 -8.31 -10.87 10.31
CA ASP A 109 -9.06 -12.12 10.51
C ASP A 109 -8.19 -13.20 11.19
N PHE A 110 -6.92 -13.29 10.79
CA PHE A 110 -5.99 -14.28 11.32
C PHE A 110 -5.59 -14.01 12.77
N ILE A 111 -5.34 -12.75 13.13
CA ILE A 111 -5.05 -12.35 14.51
C ILE A 111 -6.27 -12.64 15.40
N LEU A 112 -7.48 -12.34 14.92
CA LEU A 112 -8.72 -12.68 15.63
C LEU A 112 -8.87 -14.20 15.82
N TYR A 113 -8.54 -14.99 14.80
CA TYR A 113 -8.53 -16.44 14.91
C TYR A 113 -7.55 -16.93 15.99
N CYS A 114 -6.31 -16.43 15.99
CA CYS A 114 -5.29 -16.78 16.99
C CYS A 114 -5.76 -16.49 18.42
N ALA A 115 -6.40 -15.33 18.66
CA ALA A 115 -6.93 -14.99 19.99
C ALA A 115 -7.94 -16.03 20.48
N ARG A 116 -8.89 -16.42 19.61
CA ARG A 116 -9.93 -17.41 19.93
C ARG A 116 -9.38 -18.82 20.13
N ASP A 117 -8.33 -19.20 19.39
CA ASP A 117 -7.69 -20.51 19.53
C ASP A 117 -6.96 -20.64 20.88
N ILE A 118 -6.25 -19.60 21.30
CA ILE A 118 -5.57 -19.56 22.59
C ILE A 118 -6.57 -19.62 23.76
N GLU A 119 -7.67 -18.86 23.69
CA GLU A 119 -8.74 -18.91 24.70
C GLU A 119 -9.30 -20.33 24.87
N LYS A 120 -9.67 -21.00 23.77
CA LYS A 120 -10.19 -22.38 23.80
C LYS A 120 -9.20 -23.38 24.38
N ASN A 121 -7.91 -23.26 24.03
CA ASN A 121 -6.89 -24.15 24.55
C ASN A 121 -6.62 -23.94 26.05
N SER A 122 -6.85 -22.73 26.57
CA SER A 122 -6.75 -22.43 28.01
C SER A 122 -7.91 -23.04 28.83
N GLU A 123 -9.12 -23.04 28.28
CA GLU A 123 -10.30 -23.65 28.91
C GLU A 123 -10.22 -25.17 28.92
N ALA A 124 -9.61 -25.80 27.91
CA ALA A 124 -9.45 -27.25 27.82
C ALA A 124 -8.37 -27.83 28.75
N THR A 125 -7.49 -26.98 29.29
CA THR A 125 -6.39 -27.38 30.21
C THR A 125 -6.63 -26.99 31.67
N SER A 126 -7.77 -26.34 31.97
CA SER A 126 -8.22 -25.97 33.33
C SER A 126 -9.23 -26.99 33.87
#